data_AF-A0A2H9NWS6-F1
#
_entry.id   AF-A0A2H9NWS6-F1
#
_cell.length_a   1.000
_cell.length_b   1.000
_cell.length_c   1.000
_cell.angle_alpha   90.00
_cell.angle_beta   90.00
_cell.angle_gamma   90.00
#
_symmetry.space_group_name_H-M   'P 1'
#
loop_
_entity.id
_entity.type
_entity.pdbx_description
1 polymer ?
#
loop_
_entity_poly.entity_id
_entity_poly.type
_entity_poly.pdbx_seq_one_letter_code
_entity_poly.pdbx_strand_id
1 'polypeptide(L)'
;MPTITVNRKVIEKIIGKKLSEHELKEKISMLGTDLEHITSDEIVVEIFPNRPDMLSEQGFGRALASFIGTKTGLREYSVKPPTGKNEKCIVSHGMEKVRPYTVCCI
;
A
#
# COMPACT_ATOMS: atom_id res chain seq x y z
N MET A 1 -0.39 2.25 -16.80
CA MET A 1 -0.54 2.67 -15.39
C MET A 1 0.61 2.03 -14.61
N PRO A 2 0.90 2.35 -13.33
CA PRO A 2 2.02 1.71 -12.64
C PRO A 2 1.74 0.22 -12.38
N THR A 3 2.68 -0.63 -12.78
CA THR A 3 2.68 -2.07 -12.48
C THR A 3 3.57 -2.33 -11.27
N ILE A 4 3.09 -3.14 -10.32
CA ILE A 4 3.87 -3.60 -9.17
C ILE A 4 3.96 -5.13 -9.18
N THR A 5 5.12 -5.63 -8.75
CA THR A 5 5.34 -7.05 -8.46
C THR A 5 5.37 -7.24 -6.96
N VAL A 6 4.51 -8.10 -6.44
CA VAL A 6 4.38 -8.37 -5.00
C VAL A 6 4.57 -9.85 -4.70
N ASN A 7 5.16 -10.16 -3.55
CA ASN A 7 5.36 -11.54 -3.13
C ASN A 7 4.03 -12.16 -2.66
N ARG A 8 3.64 -13.28 -3.28
CA ARG A 8 2.39 -13.98 -2.98
C ARG A 8 2.28 -14.41 -1.53
N LYS A 9 3.37 -14.94 -0.95
CA LYS A 9 3.39 -15.42 0.46
C LYS A 9 3.20 -14.26 1.43
N VAL A 10 3.74 -13.09 1.12
CA VAL A 10 3.53 -11.86 1.91
C VAL A 10 2.07 -11.42 1.84
N ILE A 11 1.48 -11.40 0.64
CA ILE A 11 0.06 -11.05 0.45
C ILE A 11 -0.85 -12.01 1.20
N GLU A 12 -0.66 -13.33 1.08
CA GLU A 12 -1.44 -14.34 1.81
C GLU A 12 -1.32 -14.15 3.33
N LYS A 13 -0.13 -13.81 3.84
CA LYS A 13 0.09 -13.50 5.26
C LYS A 13 -0.66 -12.24 5.70
N ILE A 14 -0.69 -11.19 4.88
CA ILE A 14 -1.41 -9.95 5.17
C ILE A 14 -2.92 -10.19 5.18
N ILE A 15 -3.44 -10.93 4.20
CA ILE A 15 -4.86 -11.28 4.10
C ILE A 15 -5.26 -12.19 5.26
N GLY A 16 -4.35 -13.08 5.71
CA GLY A 16 -4.59 -14.04 6.79
C GLY A 16 -5.27 -15.33 6.30
N LYS A 17 -5.32 -15.57 4.99
CA LYS A 17 -5.79 -16.82 4.39
C LYS A 17 -5.07 -17.07 3.07
N LYS A 18 -4.96 -18.34 2.70
CA LYS A 18 -4.52 -18.76 1.37
C LYS A 18 -5.71 -18.74 0.43
N LEU A 19 -5.51 -18.23 -0.77
CA LEU A 19 -6.50 -18.19 -1.83
C LEU A 19 -5.99 -18.99 -3.01
N SER A 20 -6.90 -19.67 -3.69
CA SER A 20 -6.58 -20.27 -5.00
C SER A 20 -6.26 -19.17 -6.00
N GLU A 21 -5.55 -19.52 -7.08
CA GLU A 21 -5.25 -18.54 -8.15
C GLU A 21 -6.51 -18.01 -8.82
N HIS A 22 -7.54 -18.84 -8.94
CA HIS A 22 -8.84 -18.43 -9.46
C HIS A 22 -9.49 -17.36 -8.57
N GLU A 23 -9.52 -17.58 -7.25
CA GLU A 23 -10.07 -16.59 -6.32
C GLU A 23 -9.24 -15.30 -6.33
N LEU A 24 -7.91 -15.39 -6.39
CA LEU A 24 -7.06 -14.20 -6.49
C LEU A 24 -7.38 -13.40 -7.75
N LYS A 25 -7.44 -14.07 -8.91
CA LYS A 25 -7.83 -13.45 -10.19
C LYS A 25 -9.15 -12.69 -10.06
N GLU A 26 -10.19 -13.37 -9.62
CA GLU A 26 -11.53 -12.79 -9.50
C GLU A 26 -11.55 -11.60 -8.54
N LYS A 27 -10.97 -11.74 -7.33
CA LYS A 27 -11.04 -10.68 -6.31
C LYS A 27 -10.16 -9.47 -6.65
N ILE A 28 -9.01 -9.67 -7.29
CA ILE A 28 -8.13 -8.59 -7.73
C ILE A 28 -8.81 -7.78 -8.85
N SER A 29 -9.45 -8.45 -9.82
CA SER A 29 -10.22 -7.76 -10.86
C SER A 29 -11.40 -6.99 -10.28
N MET A 30 -12.14 -7.57 -9.32
CA MET A 30 -13.26 -6.88 -8.65
C MET A 30 -12.82 -5.70 -7.78
N LEU A 31 -11.58 -5.69 -7.29
CA LEU A 31 -11.00 -4.56 -6.56
C LEU A 31 -10.78 -3.32 -7.46
N GLY A 32 -10.95 -3.49 -8.78
CA GLY A 32 -10.65 -2.47 -9.76
C GLY A 32 -9.15 -2.32 -9.99
N THR A 33 -8.44 -3.44 -10.08
CA THR A 33 -7.03 -3.49 -10.46
C THR A 33 -6.88 -4.54 -11.56
N ASP A 34 -6.02 -4.28 -12.54
CA ASP A 34 -5.83 -5.23 -13.64
C ASP A 34 -4.72 -6.22 -13.29
N LEU A 35 -5.00 -7.50 -13.43
CA LEU A 35 -4.07 -8.56 -13.06
C LEU A 35 -3.35 -9.04 -14.30
N GLU A 36 -2.04 -8.80 -14.36
CA GLU A 36 -1.22 -9.26 -15.48
C GLU A 36 -0.87 -10.75 -15.33
N HIS A 37 -0.28 -11.14 -14.19
CA HIS A 37 0.22 -12.49 -14.00
C HIS A 37 0.23 -12.93 -12.53
N ILE A 38 0.06 -14.24 -12.30
CA ILE A 38 0.22 -14.89 -10.99
C ILE A 38 1.09 -16.12 -11.15
N THR A 39 2.09 -16.27 -10.28
CA THR A 39 2.89 -17.48 -10.11
C THR A 39 2.72 -18.05 -8.71
N SER A 40 3.47 -19.12 -8.40
CA SER A 40 3.62 -19.65 -7.04
C SER A 40 4.22 -18.64 -6.05
N ASP A 41 4.99 -17.67 -6.52
CA ASP A 41 5.80 -16.80 -5.66
C ASP A 41 5.45 -15.32 -5.81
N GLU A 42 4.89 -14.89 -6.95
CA GLU A 42 4.66 -13.48 -7.28
C GLU A 42 3.28 -13.22 -7.87
N ILE A 43 2.78 -12.01 -7.65
CA ILE A 43 1.58 -11.45 -8.27
C ILE A 43 1.99 -10.14 -8.93
N VAL A 44 1.69 -10.00 -10.22
CA VAL A 44 1.94 -8.78 -11.00
C VAL A 44 0.59 -8.13 -11.29
N VAL A 45 0.43 -6.90 -10.81
CA VAL A 45 -0.83 -6.16 -10.87
C VAL A 45 -0.59 -4.72 -11.32
N GLU A 46 -1.42 -4.25 -12.23
CA GLU A 46 -1.46 -2.86 -12.67
C GLU A 46 -2.44 -2.07 -11.79
N ILE A 47 -1.94 -1.02 -11.15
CA ILE A 47 -2.65 -0.19 -10.19
C ILE A 47 -3.03 1.14 -10.84
N PHE A 48 -4.24 1.63 -10.56
CA PHE A 48 -4.64 2.94 -11.06
C PHE A 48 -3.77 4.06 -10.45
N PRO A 49 -3.36 5.08 -11.24
CA PRO A 49 -2.46 6.13 -10.77
C PRO A 49 -3.01 6.98 -9.61
N ASN A 50 -4.33 6.99 -9.42
CA ASN A 50 -5.00 7.72 -8.33
C ASN A 50 -5.02 6.94 -7.00
N ARG A 51 -4.46 5.73 -6.93
CA ARG A 51 -4.38 4.88 -5.74
C ARG A 51 -2.93 4.57 -5.34
N PRO A 52 -2.13 5.60 -4.98
CA PRO A 52 -0.75 5.40 -4.55
C PRO A 52 -0.64 4.55 -3.27
N ASP A 53 -1.71 4.45 -2.48
CA ASP A 53 -1.77 3.60 -1.30
C ASP A 53 -1.68 2.10 -1.60
N MET A 54 -1.91 1.68 -2.85
CA MET A 54 -1.82 0.29 -3.31
C MET A 54 -0.47 -0.06 -3.95
N LEU A 55 0.48 0.88 -4.08
CA LEU A 55 1.77 0.67 -4.77
C LEU A 55 2.81 -0.12 -3.94
N SER A 56 2.38 -0.84 -2.90
CA SER A 56 3.24 -1.64 -2.03
C SER A 56 2.51 -2.92 -1.65
N GLU A 57 3.24 -3.96 -1.25
CA GLU A 57 2.66 -5.23 -0.80
C GLU A 57 1.71 -5.02 0.39
N GLN A 58 2.10 -4.15 1.33
CA GLN A 58 1.32 -3.81 2.52
C GLN A 58 0.03 -3.07 2.16
N GLY A 59 0.15 -2.13 1.23
CA GLY A 59 -0.97 -1.32 0.73
C GLY A 59 -1.99 -2.14 -0.03
N PHE A 60 -1.52 -2.85 -1.06
CA PHE A 60 -2.34 -3.74 -1.88
C PHE A 60 -2.96 -4.87 -1.04
N GLY A 61 -2.14 -5.54 -0.23
CA GLY A 61 -2.61 -6.61 0.66
C GLY A 61 -3.65 -6.12 1.67
N ARG A 62 -3.51 -4.90 2.20
CA ARG A 62 -4.51 -4.30 3.10
C ARG A 62 -5.83 -4.04 2.38
N ALA A 63 -5.80 -3.47 1.18
CA ALA A 63 -7.00 -3.22 0.39
C ALA A 63 -7.72 -4.53 0.04
N LEU A 64 -6.97 -5.53 -0.41
CA LEU A 64 -7.50 -6.85 -0.76
C LEU A 64 -8.06 -7.59 0.47
N ALA A 65 -7.40 -7.52 1.63
CA ALA A 65 -7.88 -8.10 2.88
C ALA A 65 -9.20 -7.47 3.35
N SER A 66 -9.34 -6.15 3.21
CA SER A 66 -10.59 -5.45 3.53
C SER A 66 -11.70 -5.81 2.54
N PHE A 67 -11.39 -5.88 1.24
CA PHE A 67 -12.36 -6.24 0.20
C PHE A 67 -12.89 -7.67 0.34
N ILE A 68 -12.02 -8.63 0.65
CA ILE A 68 -12.39 -10.03 0.83
C ILE A 68 -13.04 -10.29 2.21
N GLY A 69 -13.04 -9.29 3.09
CA GLY A 69 -13.74 -9.35 4.36
C GLY A 69 -12.94 -9.97 5.52
N THR A 70 -11.65 -10.27 5.35
CA THR A 70 -10.85 -10.85 6.44
C THR A 70 -10.44 -9.82 7.48
N LYS A 71 -10.25 -8.57 7.06
CA LYS A 71 -9.91 -7.47 7.96
C LYS A 71 -10.62 -6.19 7.51
N THR A 72 -11.90 -6.09 7.88
CA THR A 72 -12.79 -4.97 7.58
C THR A 72 -12.61 -3.81 8.56
N GLY A 73 -13.30 -2.70 8.28
CA GLY A 73 -13.28 -1.50 9.12
C GLY A 73 -12.11 -0.56 8.84
N LEU A 74 -12.13 0.59 9.51
CA LEU A 74 -11.07 1.57 9.43
C LEU A 74 -9.84 1.09 10.20
N ARG A 75 -8.65 1.33 9.63
CA ARG A 75 -7.40 1.11 10.36
C ARG A 75 -7.12 2.31 11.24
N GLU A 76 -6.83 2.03 12.49
CA GLU A 76 -6.34 3.03 13.42
C GLU A 76 -4.82 3.12 13.31
N TYR A 77 -4.32 4.34 13.13
CA TYR A 77 -2.89 4.64 13.13
C TYR A 77 -2.66 5.69 14.21
N SER A 78 -1.98 5.31 15.30
CA SER A 78 -1.65 6.23 16.38
C SER A 78 -0.41 7.03 16.03
N VAL A 79 -0.53 8.35 15.98
CA VAL A 79 0.61 9.27 15.87
C VAL A 79 0.97 9.77 17.27
N LYS A 80 2.23 9.60 17.68
CA LYS A 80 2.72 10.10 18.96
C LYS A 80 3.31 11.51 18.77
N PRO A 81 3.11 12.42 19.74
CA PRO A 81 3.78 13.71 19.70
C PRO A 81 5.30 13.52 19.84
N PRO A 82 6.09 14.48 19.35
CA PRO A 82 7.53 14.44 19.54
C PRO A 82 7.88 14.41 21.04
N THR A 83 8.77 13.50 21.39
CA THR A 83 9.32 13.29 22.73
C THR A 83 10.52 14.20 23.02
N GLY A 84 11.16 14.76 21.98
CA GLY A 84 12.39 15.53 22.11
C GLY A 84 12.47 16.77 21.23
N LYS A 85 13.45 17.65 21.51
CA LYS A 85 13.70 18.85 20.71
C LYS A 85 14.26 18.55 19.31
N ASN A 86 14.87 17.37 19.14
CA ASN A 86 15.56 16.97 17.91
C ASN A 86 14.63 16.34 16.87
N GLU A 87 13.35 16.15 17.17
CA GLU A 87 12.35 15.60 16.24
C GLU A 87 11.65 16.73 15.46
N LYS A 88 12.46 17.62 14.87
CA LYS A 88 11.98 18.78 14.10
C LYS A 88 12.80 18.92 12.82
N CYS A 89 12.11 19.11 11.70
CA CYS A 89 12.70 19.53 10.44
C CYS A 89 12.29 20.98 10.17
N ILE A 90 13.27 21.89 10.00
CA ILE A 90 13.01 23.31 9.75
C ILE A 90 13.34 23.60 8.29
N VAL A 91 12.33 24.01 7.53
CA VAL A 91 12.50 24.43 6.13
C VAL A 91 12.93 25.89 6.10
N SER A 92 14.10 26.18 5.52
CA SER A 92 14.62 27.54 5.38
C SER A 92 13.82 28.35 4.36
N HIS A 93 13.63 29.65 4.63
CA HIS A 93 12.94 30.58 3.72
C HIS A 93 13.58 30.64 2.32
N GLY A 94 14.89 30.38 2.20
CA GLY A 94 15.59 30.31 0.91
C GLY A 94 15.06 29.24 -0.06
N MET A 95 14.26 28.27 0.43
CA MET A 95 13.69 27.20 -0.39
C MET A 95 12.38 27.59 -1.09
N GLU A 96 11.80 28.76 -0.82
CA GLU A 96 10.46 29.16 -1.29
C GLU A 96 10.30 29.06 -2.81
N LYS A 97 11.33 29.46 -3.58
CA LYS A 97 11.31 29.42 -5.05
C LYS A 97 11.82 28.12 -5.66
N VAL A 98 12.37 27.21 -4.86
CA VAL A 98 13.00 25.96 -5.33
C VAL A 98 12.15 24.75 -4.97
N ARG A 99 11.86 24.56 -3.68
CA ARG A 99 11.05 23.47 -3.15
C ARG A 99 10.44 23.92 -1.81
N PRO A 100 9.29 24.63 -1.84
CA PRO A 100 8.74 25.31 -0.67
C PRO A 100 8.27 24.36 0.45
N TYR A 101 7.92 23.11 0.10
CA TYR A 101 7.35 22.17 1.05
C TYR A 101 8.23 20.93 1.24
N THR A 102 8.45 20.58 2.51
CA THR A 102 9.09 19.34 2.94
C THR A 102 8.32 18.81 4.14
N VAL A 103 8.07 17.51 4.16
CA VAL A 103 7.36 16.82 5.24
C VAL A 103 8.22 15.65 5.68
N CYS A 104 8.29 15.41 6.99
CA CYS A 104 9.09 14.33 7.57
C CYS A 104 8.25 13.61 8.65
N CYS A 105 8.53 12.33 8.85
CA CYS A 105 7.98 11.51 9.92
C CYS A 105 9.05 10.55 10.44
N ILE A 106 8.85 10.03 11.65
CA ILE A 106 9.64 8.96 12.29
C ILE A 106 8.65 7.93 12.80
#